data_AF-A0A5E4FWA4-F1
#
_entry.id   AF-A0A5E4FWA4-F1
#
_cell.length_a   1.000
_cell.length_b   1.000
_cell.length_c   1.000
_cell.angle_alpha   90.00
_cell.angle_beta   90.00
_cell.angle_gamma   90.00
#
_symmetry.space_group_name_H-M   'P 1'
#
loop_
_entity.id
_entity.type
_entity.pdbx_description
1 polymer ?
#
loop_
_entity_poly.entity_id
_entity_poly.type
_entity_poly.pdbx_seq_one_letter_code
_entity_poly.pdbx_strand_id
1 'polypeptide(L)'
;MADHEEEDLRTALRMSMQNSPPEPKRSKPRDGPAGAPTGLPEESSEVKTRRLQRELMATAAEKRMLDARKASPSPSSVSGSAGSSGSALAAKVVRKDKELSLEEVNLGKGLSEEDAKQLFSMVFGAEVTKGILAQWSNQGIRFSPDPETSMGLVQHEGGPCGVLAAIQAFVLKYLIFCPPELGKVVPNMHHNMGSRTLSNSPCVASNNFASLTEDAKARALIRSMGEILFLCGSNKRAVIATLSVIGDDTERSKDNLDDEVITKSLEGLSIESAADLHKVLRVNTYTTRESAFKRLQAVIPVFQSRMGALLFLISALLSRGLDLVQADRDDPSLPLVTAPFGHASQEIVNLLLCGQAVPNVFDGKMDLGGGMSLKGVSRPVEVGFLTLLESLNFCKVGQYLKCPKWPIWVVGSESHYTVLFSLDTTVQDENELEGRESQIRKAFDAQDQSGGGGFISVEGFHQVLKETNVELPTEKVDLLCSTGFIVWSEFWQVILELDKSLGGLKDSTGLMGKKVFDLYHFNGIAKSDLNGNQLSSGGETPVQRPRLTKLKVSVPPRWTPEEYMTDVAVSSGSGGNESGGKVTEIAKPEPSQHAPLVDCIRTRWPRAVCNWIGYPPSIV
;
A
#
# COMPACT_ATOMS: atom_id res chain seq x y z
N MET A 1 34.27 -31.91 28.04
CA MET A 1 33.05 -31.15 27.68
C MET A 1 33.19 -30.37 26.37
N ALA A 2 34.38 -30.23 25.77
CA ALA A 2 34.52 -29.69 24.40
C ALA A 2 34.43 -30.78 23.30
N ASP A 3 34.83 -32.02 23.60
CA ASP A 3 34.80 -33.11 22.60
C ASP A 3 33.41 -33.66 22.29
N HIS A 4 32.43 -33.45 23.18
CA HIS A 4 31.08 -34.00 23.01
C HIS A 4 30.24 -33.18 22.03
N GLU A 5 30.49 -31.87 21.94
CA GLU A 5 29.80 -30.96 21.03
C GLU A 5 30.31 -31.12 19.58
N GLU A 6 31.59 -31.43 19.40
CA GLU A 6 32.16 -31.67 18.06
C GLU A 6 31.70 -33.03 17.49
N GLU A 7 31.47 -34.03 18.34
CA GLU A 7 30.95 -35.34 17.94
C GLU A 7 29.47 -35.27 17.55
N ASP A 8 28.67 -34.47 18.26
CA ASP A 8 27.26 -34.21 17.92
C ASP A 8 27.13 -33.41 16.61
N LEU A 9 28.01 -32.41 16.38
CA LEU A 9 28.07 -31.65 15.13
C LEU A 9 28.46 -32.53 13.93
N ARG A 10 29.41 -33.46 14.10
CA ARG A 10 29.81 -34.41 13.05
C ARG A 10 28.74 -35.47 12.78
N THR A 11 27.97 -35.86 13.80
CA THR A 11 26.87 -36.81 13.67
C THR A 11 25.68 -36.17 12.95
N ALA A 12 25.36 -34.90 13.25
CA ALA A 12 24.33 -34.13 12.55
C ALA A 12 24.66 -33.89 11.06
N LEU A 13 25.93 -33.60 10.74
CA LEU A 13 26.39 -33.45 9.35
C LEU A 13 26.32 -34.76 8.55
N ARG A 14 26.56 -35.91 9.21
CA ARG A 14 26.48 -37.23 8.57
C ARG A 14 25.03 -37.63 8.26
N MET A 15 24.08 -37.23 9.09
CA MET A 15 22.64 -37.51 8.89
C MET A 15 22.00 -36.63 7.81
N SER A 16 22.60 -35.47 7.48
CA SER A 16 22.10 -34.55 6.44
C SER A 16 22.46 -34.96 5.00
N MET A 17 23.35 -35.93 4.80
CA MET A 17 23.97 -36.20 3.49
C MET A 17 23.60 -37.55 2.84
N GLN A 18 22.62 -38.30 3.36
CA GLN A 18 22.17 -39.55 2.74
C GLN A 18 20.83 -39.39 2.02
N ASN A 19 20.91 -39.18 0.70
CA ASN A 19 19.81 -39.33 -0.26
C ASN A 19 19.60 -40.81 -0.59
N SER A 20 18.43 -41.40 -0.26
CA SER A 20 17.77 -42.51 -0.98
C SER A 20 16.40 -42.84 -0.36
N PRO A 21 15.34 -43.12 -1.16
CA PRO A 21 13.96 -43.26 -0.67
C PRO A 21 13.59 -44.72 -0.36
N PRO A 22 12.58 -45.02 0.47
CA PRO A 22 11.96 -46.34 0.48
C PRO A 22 10.63 -46.37 -0.30
N GLU A 23 10.52 -47.35 -1.20
CA GLU A 23 9.33 -47.74 -1.95
C GLU A 23 8.29 -48.52 -1.09
N PRO A 24 7.01 -48.60 -1.53
CA PRO A 24 5.89 -49.02 -0.69
C PRO A 24 5.59 -50.52 -0.79
N LYS A 25 5.31 -51.18 0.33
CA LYS A 25 4.68 -52.52 0.34
C LYS A 25 3.17 -52.40 0.59
N ARG A 26 2.42 -53.08 -0.27
CA ARG A 26 0.98 -53.07 -0.47
C ARG A 26 0.31 -54.25 0.27
N SER A 27 -0.79 -53.98 0.98
CA SER A 27 -1.91 -54.93 1.17
C SER A 27 -3.19 -54.21 1.63
N LYS A 28 -4.33 -54.50 1.00
CA LYS A 28 -5.73 -54.09 1.32
C LYS A 28 -6.53 -55.34 1.76
N PRO A 29 -7.83 -55.26 2.18
CA PRO A 29 -8.50 -54.36 3.14
C PRO A 29 -9.43 -55.12 4.14
N ARG A 30 -9.82 -54.55 5.30
CA ARG A 30 -11.21 -54.63 5.84
C ARG A 30 -11.47 -53.71 7.06
N ASP A 31 -12.73 -53.33 7.17
CA ASP A 31 -13.41 -52.37 8.06
C ASP A 31 -13.20 -52.56 9.57
N GLY A 32 -12.92 -51.44 10.28
CA GLY A 32 -13.11 -51.14 11.73
C GLY A 32 -12.59 -52.12 12.82
N PRO A 33 -12.23 -51.65 14.04
CA PRO A 33 -12.11 -50.28 14.56
C PRO A 33 -10.65 -49.88 14.93
N ALA A 34 -10.48 -48.62 15.33
CA ALA A 34 -9.34 -47.98 16.02
C ALA A 34 -8.35 -47.14 15.19
N GLY A 35 -8.16 -45.89 15.64
CA GLY A 35 -6.91 -45.13 15.58
C GLY A 35 -6.62 -44.34 14.29
N ALA A 36 -6.38 -43.02 14.45
CA ALA A 36 -5.70 -42.10 13.52
C ALA A 36 -4.40 -42.72 12.90
N PRO A 37 -3.76 -42.19 11.82
CA PRO A 37 -3.67 -40.75 11.51
C PRO A 37 -3.43 -40.31 10.03
N THR A 38 -3.52 -38.98 9.84
CA THR A 38 -2.71 -38.10 8.97
C THR A 38 -2.11 -38.65 7.66
N GLY A 39 -2.69 -38.20 6.54
CA GLY A 39 -1.95 -37.89 5.32
C GLY A 39 -2.04 -36.37 5.08
N LEU A 40 -0.89 -35.69 5.10
CA LEU A 40 -0.81 -34.27 4.69
C LEU A 40 -1.19 -34.18 3.20
N PRO A 41 -1.97 -33.16 2.79
CA PRO A 41 -2.18 -32.91 1.37
C PRO A 41 -0.82 -32.60 0.73
N GLU A 42 -0.50 -33.21 -0.42
CA GLU A 42 0.61 -32.74 -1.24
C GLU A 42 0.36 -31.28 -1.60
N GLU A 43 1.18 -30.38 -1.04
CA GLU A 43 1.12 -28.95 -1.34
C GLU A 43 1.40 -28.71 -2.83
N SER A 44 0.46 -28.02 -3.49
CA SER A 44 0.61 -27.50 -4.86
C SER A 44 1.94 -26.75 -5.04
N SER A 45 2.53 -26.83 -6.23
CA SER A 45 3.71 -26.07 -6.66
C SER A 45 3.65 -24.58 -6.29
N GLU A 46 2.47 -23.98 -6.35
CA GLU A 46 2.25 -22.59 -5.96
C GLU A 46 2.41 -22.36 -4.45
N VAL A 47 1.98 -23.30 -3.61
CA VAL A 47 2.08 -23.20 -2.14
C VAL A 47 3.54 -23.33 -1.71
N LYS A 48 4.30 -24.23 -2.34
CA LYS A 48 5.74 -24.37 -2.12
C LYS A 48 6.51 -23.11 -2.53
N THR A 49 6.12 -22.50 -3.65
CA THR A 49 6.71 -21.24 -4.14
C THR A 49 6.41 -20.08 -3.19
N ARG A 50 5.18 -19.98 -2.68
CA ARG A 50 4.77 -18.99 -1.67
C ARG A 50 5.51 -19.17 -0.34
N ARG A 51 5.68 -20.42 0.13
CA ARG A 51 6.46 -20.71 1.33
C ARG A 51 7.92 -20.28 1.18
N LEU A 52 8.54 -20.62 0.06
CA LEU A 52 9.91 -20.19 -0.24
C LEU A 52 10.01 -18.66 -0.31
N GLN A 53 9.01 -17.98 -0.87
CA GLN A 53 8.94 -16.51 -0.92
C GLN A 53 8.83 -15.87 0.47
N ARG A 54 8.03 -16.44 1.38
CA ARG A 54 7.94 -16.03 2.79
C ARG A 54 9.28 -16.20 3.50
N GLU A 55 9.91 -17.35 3.32
CA GLU A 55 11.21 -17.66 3.91
C GLU A 55 12.30 -16.70 3.38
N LEU A 56 12.30 -16.35 2.09
CA LEU A 56 13.23 -15.38 1.51
C LEU A 56 13.00 -13.95 2.01
N MET A 57 11.75 -13.51 2.15
CA MET A 57 11.45 -12.18 2.70
C MET A 57 11.78 -12.08 4.19
N ALA A 58 11.47 -13.13 4.97
CA ALA A 58 11.86 -13.22 6.37
C ALA A 58 13.40 -13.21 6.51
N THR A 59 14.10 -14.01 5.70
CA THR A 59 15.56 -14.04 5.66
C THR A 59 16.13 -12.69 5.23
N ALA A 60 15.52 -11.98 4.27
CA ALA A 60 15.96 -10.65 3.85
C ALA A 60 15.72 -9.58 4.93
N ALA A 61 14.62 -9.70 5.70
CA ALA A 61 14.36 -8.83 6.84
C ALA A 61 15.35 -9.10 7.99
N GLU A 62 15.57 -10.37 8.34
CA GLU A 62 16.54 -10.80 9.35
C GLU A 62 17.98 -10.42 8.95
N LYS A 63 18.35 -10.59 7.68
CA LYS A 63 19.65 -10.18 7.15
C LYS A 63 19.84 -8.67 7.23
N ARG A 64 18.81 -7.87 6.90
CA ARG A 64 18.84 -6.41 7.10
C ARG A 64 19.03 -6.05 8.58
N MET A 65 18.43 -6.79 9.51
CA MET A 65 18.64 -6.59 10.94
C MET A 65 20.06 -7.00 11.40
N LEU A 66 20.66 -8.03 10.80
CA LEU A 66 22.00 -8.55 11.16
C LEU A 66 23.15 -7.76 10.54
N ASP A 67 23.03 -7.36 9.27
CA ASP A 67 24.07 -6.58 8.58
C ASP A 67 24.17 -5.17 9.17
N ALA A 68 23.03 -4.62 9.60
CA ALA A 68 23.01 -3.34 10.30
C ALA A 68 23.71 -3.43 11.68
N ARG A 69 23.66 -4.58 12.38
CA ARG A 69 24.42 -4.81 13.63
C ARG A 69 25.94 -4.92 13.43
N LYS A 70 26.40 -5.27 12.23
CA LYS A 70 27.84 -5.45 11.93
C LYS A 70 28.54 -4.16 11.48
N ALA A 71 27.79 -3.16 11.01
CA ALA A 71 28.33 -1.88 10.55
C ALA A 71 28.44 -0.85 11.69
N SER A 72 29.39 -1.05 12.61
CA SER A 72 29.76 -0.04 13.62
C SER A 72 31.20 0.41 13.44
N PRO A 73 31.47 1.73 13.34
CA PRO A 73 32.76 2.29 13.71
C PRO A 73 32.63 3.19 14.96
N SER A 74 33.58 3.03 15.88
CA SER A 74 33.77 3.85 17.08
C SER A 74 34.08 5.33 16.75
N PRO A 75 33.73 6.29 17.63
CA PRO A 75 33.81 7.72 17.32
C PRO A 75 35.21 8.31 17.60
N SER A 76 35.68 9.20 16.74
CA SER A 76 36.78 10.12 17.04
C SER A 76 36.46 11.55 16.60
N SER A 77 36.97 12.49 17.40
CA SER A 77 36.59 13.89 17.63
C SER A 77 37.06 14.93 16.60
N VAL A 78 36.17 15.90 16.33
CA VAL A 78 36.32 17.38 16.28
C VAL A 78 37.63 18.01 15.74
N SER A 79 37.51 18.85 14.69
CA SER A 79 37.95 20.27 14.69
C SER A 79 37.53 21.00 13.41
N GLY A 80 36.91 22.17 13.54
CA GLY A 80 36.48 23.00 12.41
C GLY A 80 37.50 24.07 11.98
N SER A 81 37.21 24.74 10.87
CA SER A 81 37.60 26.14 10.62
C SER A 81 36.82 26.72 9.45
N ALA A 82 36.20 27.87 9.70
CA ALA A 82 35.64 28.77 8.69
C ALA A 82 36.75 29.51 7.93
N GLY A 83 36.50 29.86 6.67
CA GLY A 83 37.40 30.67 5.84
C GLY A 83 36.71 31.23 4.61
N SER A 84 36.24 32.47 4.72
CA SER A 84 35.76 33.33 3.64
C SER A 84 36.86 33.64 2.61
N SER A 85 36.50 33.70 1.33
CA SER A 85 36.96 34.77 0.42
C SER A 85 36.13 34.78 -0.86
N GLY A 86 35.54 35.94 -1.14
CA GLY A 86 34.87 36.23 -2.40
C GLY A 86 35.85 36.70 -3.47
N SER A 87 35.46 36.54 -4.73
CA SER A 87 35.89 37.43 -5.80
C SER A 87 34.85 37.43 -6.91
N ALA A 88 34.24 38.60 -7.11
CA ALA A 88 33.42 38.94 -8.26
C ALA A 88 34.32 39.59 -9.32
N LEU A 89 34.08 39.30 -10.61
CA LEU A 89 34.41 40.05 -11.84
C LEU A 89 34.18 39.06 -13.01
N ALA A 90 33.59 39.36 -14.17
CA ALA A 90 33.01 40.57 -14.72
C ALA A 90 32.14 40.13 -15.92
N ALA A 91 31.04 40.85 -16.15
CA ALA A 91 30.17 40.66 -17.29
C ALA A 91 30.86 41.09 -18.61
N LYS A 92 30.71 40.30 -19.67
CA LYS A 92 31.03 40.70 -21.04
C LYS A 92 29.79 40.55 -21.91
N VAL A 93 29.20 41.68 -22.26
CA VAL A 93 28.09 41.84 -23.19
C VAL A 93 28.62 41.70 -24.62
N VAL A 94 28.03 40.79 -25.40
CA VAL A 94 28.08 40.81 -26.87
C VAL A 94 26.64 40.81 -27.36
N ARG A 95 26.31 41.76 -28.24
CA ARG A 95 25.00 41.93 -28.88
C ARG A 95 25.04 41.34 -30.30
N LYS A 96 23.82 41.04 -30.78
CA LYS A 96 23.34 40.72 -32.14
C LYS A 96 23.44 39.25 -32.56
N ASP A 97 22.43 38.64 -33.19
CA ASP A 97 21.30 39.16 -33.97
C ASP A 97 19.97 38.42 -33.69
N LYS A 98 18.86 39.11 -33.96
CA LYS A 98 17.49 38.55 -33.96
C LYS A 98 17.29 37.81 -35.28
N GLU A 99 17.07 36.51 -35.22
CA GLU A 99 16.49 35.74 -36.33
C GLU A 99 15.19 35.11 -35.85
N LEU A 100 14.09 35.47 -36.51
CA LEU A 100 12.77 34.91 -36.31
C LEU A 100 12.72 33.59 -37.09
N SER A 101 12.67 32.44 -36.41
CA SER A 101 12.19 31.20 -37.04
C SER A 101 11.73 30.18 -36.00
N LEU A 102 10.47 29.76 -36.19
CA LEU A 102 9.79 28.51 -35.81
C LEU A 102 9.89 28.01 -34.35
N GLU A 103 8.74 27.77 -33.72
CA GLU A 103 8.62 27.09 -32.43
C GLU A 103 9.32 25.72 -32.48
N GLU A 104 10.50 25.59 -31.88
CA GLU A 104 11.19 24.32 -31.70
C GLU A 104 10.36 23.39 -30.80
N VAL A 105 9.89 22.28 -31.37
CA VAL A 105 9.20 21.21 -30.66
C VAL A 105 10.17 20.55 -29.69
N ASN A 106 9.90 20.67 -28.38
CA ASN A 106 10.77 20.14 -27.33
C ASN A 106 10.66 18.60 -27.25
N LEU A 107 11.44 17.92 -28.10
CA LEU A 107 11.56 16.46 -28.26
C LEU A 107 12.14 15.71 -27.05
N GLY A 108 12.51 16.44 -26.00
CA GLY A 108 13.13 15.89 -24.79
C GLY A 108 14.61 15.62 -24.96
N LYS A 109 15.35 15.77 -23.86
CA LYS A 109 16.80 15.54 -23.85
C LYS A 109 17.05 14.03 -23.66
N GLY A 110 18.10 13.50 -24.30
CA GLY A 110 18.64 12.21 -23.90
C GLY A 110 19.14 12.26 -22.44
N LEU A 111 19.01 11.14 -21.74
CA LEU A 111 19.64 10.97 -20.43
C LEU A 111 21.16 10.90 -20.62
N SER A 112 21.98 11.27 -19.61
CA SER A 112 23.43 10.99 -19.71
C SER A 112 23.68 9.48 -19.66
N GLU A 113 24.83 9.04 -20.15
CA GLU A 113 25.19 7.62 -20.11
C GLU A 113 25.34 7.13 -18.66
N GLU A 114 25.87 7.99 -17.78
CA GLU A 114 26.04 7.74 -16.35
C GLU A 114 24.69 7.57 -15.65
N ASP A 115 23.76 8.51 -15.86
CA ASP A 115 22.43 8.46 -15.25
C ASP A 115 21.65 7.25 -15.77
N ALA A 116 21.81 6.87 -17.04
CA ALA A 116 21.18 5.68 -17.60
C ALA A 116 21.70 4.38 -16.97
N LYS A 117 23.02 4.28 -16.75
CA LYS A 117 23.64 3.15 -16.03
C LYS A 117 23.16 3.10 -14.58
N GLN A 118 23.16 4.24 -13.88
CA GLN A 118 22.70 4.32 -12.50
C GLN A 118 21.21 3.95 -12.40
N LEU A 119 20.36 4.48 -13.27
CA LEU A 119 18.92 4.19 -13.31
C LEU A 119 18.67 2.70 -13.57
N PHE A 120 19.30 2.12 -14.59
CA PHE A 120 19.13 0.70 -14.92
C PHE A 120 19.58 -0.20 -13.76
N SER A 121 20.76 0.06 -13.19
CA SER A 121 21.28 -0.67 -12.03
C SER A 121 20.41 -0.51 -10.79
N MET A 122 19.83 0.68 -10.56
CA MET A 122 18.96 0.93 -9.42
C MET A 122 17.63 0.18 -9.54
N VAL A 123 17.05 0.15 -10.75
CA VAL A 123 15.78 -0.52 -10.99
C VAL A 123 15.95 -2.03 -10.99
N PHE A 124 16.88 -2.55 -11.78
CA PHE A 124 16.97 -3.99 -12.08
C PHE A 124 18.16 -4.71 -11.44
N GLY A 125 19.16 -3.98 -10.96
CA GLY A 125 20.40 -4.57 -10.45
C GLY A 125 21.32 -5.09 -11.56
N ALA A 126 22.33 -5.87 -11.16
CA ALA A 126 23.33 -6.42 -12.08
C ALA A 126 22.88 -7.74 -12.76
N GLU A 127 22.00 -8.51 -12.13
CA GLU A 127 21.65 -9.88 -12.53
C GLU A 127 20.14 -10.04 -12.78
N VAL A 128 19.55 -9.16 -13.61
CA VAL A 128 18.14 -9.26 -13.99
C VAL A 128 17.92 -10.29 -15.10
N THR A 129 16.88 -11.11 -14.98
CA THR A 129 16.52 -12.07 -16.04
C THR A 129 15.72 -11.40 -17.15
N LYS A 130 15.80 -11.94 -18.37
CA LYS A 130 14.98 -11.47 -19.51
C LYS A 130 13.48 -11.54 -19.23
N GLY A 131 13.03 -12.51 -18.43
CA GLY A 131 11.63 -12.65 -18.03
C GLY A 131 11.14 -11.46 -17.20
N ILE A 132 11.92 -11.01 -16.21
CA ILE A 132 11.57 -9.83 -15.40
C ILE A 132 11.55 -8.57 -16.27
N LEU A 133 12.54 -8.40 -17.14
CA LEU A 133 12.57 -7.27 -18.06
C LEU A 133 11.34 -7.26 -18.97
N ALA A 134 10.93 -8.42 -19.49
CA ALA A 134 9.74 -8.57 -20.32
C ALA A 134 8.44 -8.24 -19.55
N GLN A 135 8.31 -8.65 -18.29
CA GLN A 135 7.15 -8.32 -17.44
C GLN A 135 6.97 -6.80 -17.29
N TRP A 136 8.06 -6.10 -16.98
CA TRP A 136 8.05 -4.63 -16.84
C TRP A 136 7.93 -3.91 -18.19
N SER A 137 8.42 -4.54 -19.25
CA SER A 137 8.42 -4.03 -20.62
C SER A 137 7.15 -4.36 -21.41
N ASN A 138 6.18 -5.05 -20.84
CA ASN A 138 4.94 -5.43 -21.52
C ASN A 138 3.69 -5.06 -20.72
N GLN A 139 3.79 -4.03 -19.87
CA GLN A 139 2.67 -3.50 -19.11
C GLN A 139 2.43 -2.01 -19.40
N GLY A 140 1.26 -1.74 -19.98
CA GLY A 140 0.75 -0.38 -20.15
C GLY A 140 -0.17 0.08 -19.02
N ILE A 141 -0.53 1.36 -19.02
CA ILE A 141 -1.46 1.95 -18.06
C ILE A 141 -2.81 2.18 -18.76
N ARG A 142 -3.55 1.08 -18.98
CA ARG A 142 -4.82 1.07 -19.72
C ARG A 142 -5.99 0.75 -18.81
N PHE A 143 -7.13 1.40 -19.05
CA PHE A 143 -8.39 1.05 -18.39
C PHE A 143 -8.95 -0.27 -18.93
N SER A 144 -9.75 -0.94 -18.10
CA SER A 144 -10.50 -2.12 -18.52
C SER A 144 -11.51 -1.78 -19.61
N PRO A 145 -11.60 -2.59 -20.68
CA PRO A 145 -12.66 -2.46 -21.67
C PRO A 145 -14.00 -3.00 -21.15
N ASP A 146 -14.00 -3.77 -20.06
CA ASP A 146 -15.21 -4.33 -19.46
C ASP A 146 -16.00 -3.24 -18.71
N PRO A 147 -17.30 -3.04 -19.01
CA PRO A 147 -18.14 -2.03 -18.35
C PRO A 147 -18.15 -2.10 -16.82
N GLU A 148 -18.13 -3.30 -16.22
CA GLU A 148 -18.17 -3.53 -14.77
C GLU A 148 -16.88 -3.09 -14.07
N THR A 149 -15.76 -3.10 -14.79
CA THR A 149 -14.43 -2.75 -14.26
C THR A 149 -13.78 -1.58 -14.99
N SER A 150 -14.56 -0.83 -15.77
CA SER A 150 -14.10 0.24 -16.66
C SER A 150 -13.36 1.39 -15.96
N MET A 151 -13.59 1.54 -14.66
CA MET A 151 -12.88 2.47 -13.75
C MET A 151 -11.46 2.03 -13.37
N GLY A 152 -11.11 0.78 -13.68
CA GLY A 152 -9.92 0.10 -13.20
C GLY A 152 -8.85 -0.09 -14.27
N LEU A 153 -7.59 0.00 -13.88
CA LEU A 153 -6.44 -0.32 -14.73
C LEU A 153 -6.22 -1.83 -14.84
N VAL A 154 -6.01 -2.33 -16.06
CA VAL A 154 -5.76 -3.75 -16.34
C VAL A 154 -4.30 -4.10 -16.08
N GLN A 155 -4.10 -5.21 -15.39
CA GLN A 155 -2.81 -5.85 -15.22
C GLN A 155 -2.79 -7.18 -15.97
N HIS A 156 -1.78 -7.37 -16.81
CA HIS A 156 -1.59 -8.59 -17.58
C HIS A 156 -0.84 -9.66 -16.77
N GLU A 157 0.26 -9.27 -16.13
CA GLU A 157 1.14 -10.16 -15.38
C GLU A 157 1.58 -9.55 -14.04
N GLY A 158 2.17 -10.37 -13.17
CA GLY A 158 2.84 -9.90 -11.95
C GLY A 158 4.07 -9.05 -12.26
N GLY A 159 4.53 -8.25 -11.28
CA GLY A 159 5.74 -7.43 -11.39
C GLY A 159 5.45 -5.94 -11.20
N PRO A 160 5.00 -5.22 -12.25
CA PRO A 160 4.68 -3.78 -12.20
C PRO A 160 3.38 -3.44 -11.44
N CYS A 161 2.73 -4.41 -10.81
CA CYS A 161 1.45 -4.24 -10.12
C CYS A 161 1.48 -3.18 -9.02
N GLY A 162 2.61 -3.01 -8.31
CA GLY A 162 2.77 -1.93 -7.33
C GLY A 162 2.65 -0.53 -7.95
N VAL A 163 3.15 -0.35 -9.17
CA VAL A 163 3.01 0.90 -9.94
C VAL A 163 1.54 1.11 -10.35
N LEU A 164 0.92 0.07 -10.93
CA LEU A 164 -0.48 0.15 -11.38
C LEU A 164 -1.45 0.41 -10.22
N ALA A 165 -1.29 -0.28 -9.09
CA ALA A 165 -2.15 -0.11 -7.92
C ALA A 165 -2.03 1.30 -7.33
N ALA A 166 -0.81 1.86 -7.27
CA ALA A 166 -0.60 3.23 -6.83
C ALA A 166 -1.27 4.25 -7.77
N ILE A 167 -1.09 4.12 -9.09
CA ILE A 167 -1.77 4.99 -10.06
C ILE A 167 -3.29 4.82 -9.95
N GLN A 168 -3.79 3.59 -9.87
CA GLN A 168 -5.21 3.28 -9.72
C GLN A 168 -5.80 3.98 -8.49
N ALA A 169 -5.11 3.96 -7.34
CA ALA A 169 -5.58 4.63 -6.14
C ALA A 169 -5.78 6.15 -6.35
N PHE A 170 -4.84 6.83 -7.02
CA PHE A 170 -4.99 8.24 -7.37
C PHE A 170 -6.06 8.47 -8.45
N VAL A 171 -6.20 7.56 -9.42
CA VAL A 171 -7.27 7.62 -10.43
C VAL A 171 -8.63 7.60 -9.76
N LEU A 172 -8.82 6.70 -8.80
CA LEU A 172 -10.05 6.60 -8.01
C LEU A 172 -10.35 7.88 -7.23
N LYS A 173 -9.33 8.51 -6.63
CA LYS A 173 -9.50 9.81 -5.97
C LYS A 173 -10.15 10.83 -6.92
N TYR A 174 -9.65 10.94 -8.16
CA TYR A 174 -10.18 11.89 -9.12
C TYR A 174 -11.53 11.49 -9.71
N LEU A 175 -11.76 10.20 -9.96
CA LEU A 175 -13.04 9.71 -10.50
C LEU A 175 -14.17 9.84 -9.48
N ILE A 176 -13.90 9.57 -8.20
CA ILE A 176 -14.90 9.48 -7.14
C ILE A 176 -15.15 10.86 -6.50
N PHE A 177 -14.08 11.57 -6.14
CA PHE A 177 -14.18 12.76 -5.28
C PHE A 177 -13.86 14.08 -5.98
N CYS A 178 -13.42 14.05 -7.24
CA CYS A 178 -13.16 15.25 -8.04
C CYS A 178 -13.74 15.13 -9.47
N PRO A 179 -15.03 14.75 -9.62
CA PRO A 179 -15.63 14.60 -10.94
C PRO A 179 -15.57 15.92 -11.72
N PRO A 180 -15.40 15.87 -13.06
CA PRO A 180 -15.44 17.07 -13.88
C PRO A 180 -16.82 17.73 -13.74
N GLU A 181 -16.86 19.01 -13.33
CA GLU A 181 -18.09 19.78 -13.34
C GLU A 181 -18.65 19.81 -14.76
N LEU A 182 -19.85 19.26 -14.95
CA LEU A 182 -20.55 19.28 -16.22
C LEU A 182 -20.96 20.73 -16.53
N GLY A 183 -20.14 21.46 -17.30
CA GLY A 183 -20.61 22.61 -18.08
C GLY A 183 -20.30 24.03 -17.60
N LYS A 184 -19.13 24.33 -17.00
CA LYS A 184 -18.63 25.72 -16.95
C LYS A 184 -17.16 25.84 -17.33
N VAL A 185 -16.92 26.16 -18.60
CA VAL A 185 -15.65 26.74 -19.04
C VAL A 185 -15.59 28.17 -18.51
N VAL A 186 -14.84 28.40 -17.44
CA VAL A 186 -14.36 29.74 -17.09
C VAL A 186 -12.83 29.66 -16.95
N PRO A 187 -12.06 30.33 -17.82
CA PRO A 187 -10.61 30.36 -17.73
C PRO A 187 -10.23 31.42 -16.69
N ASN A 188 -10.08 31.01 -15.43
CA ASN A 188 -9.23 31.63 -14.40
C ASN A 188 -9.73 31.18 -13.02
N MET A 189 -9.10 30.15 -12.47
CA MET A 189 -9.16 29.92 -11.03
C MET A 189 -7.72 29.79 -10.54
N HIS A 190 -7.25 30.82 -9.83
CA HIS A 190 -5.97 30.81 -9.15
C HIS A 190 -5.92 29.62 -8.19
N HIS A 191 -5.07 28.64 -8.48
CA HIS A 191 -4.85 27.49 -7.63
C HIS A 191 -4.00 27.87 -6.40
N ASN A 192 -4.65 28.46 -5.40
CA ASN A 192 -4.09 28.51 -4.06
C ASN A 192 -4.40 27.17 -3.37
N MET A 193 -3.57 26.15 -3.62
CA MET A 193 -3.71 24.81 -3.03
C MET A 193 -3.15 24.82 -1.59
N GLY A 194 -3.77 25.65 -0.77
CA GLY A 194 -3.37 25.94 0.61
C GLY A 194 -4.47 26.69 1.35
N SER A 195 -5.75 26.43 1.08
CA SER A 195 -6.81 26.71 2.04
C SER A 195 -8.07 25.96 1.67
N ARG A 196 -8.64 25.32 2.68
CA ARG A 196 -9.83 24.48 2.65
C ARG A 196 -11.05 25.39 2.57
N THR A 197 -11.80 25.28 1.48
CA THR A 197 -13.26 25.48 1.48
C THR A 197 -13.91 24.35 0.68
N LEU A 198 -13.62 23.11 1.08
CA LEU A 198 -14.53 22.00 0.82
C LEU A 198 -15.69 22.19 1.79
N SER A 199 -16.91 22.26 1.25
CA SER A 199 -18.13 22.20 2.03
C SER A 199 -18.07 21.00 2.99
N ASN A 200 -18.41 21.21 4.26
CA ASN A 200 -18.54 20.16 5.28
C ASN A 200 -19.75 19.23 5.01
N SER A 201 -20.06 18.96 3.74
CA SER A 201 -21.12 18.01 3.39
C SER A 201 -20.48 16.64 3.15
N PRO A 202 -20.95 15.56 3.80
CA PRO A 202 -20.50 14.22 3.48
C PRO A 202 -20.73 13.97 1.98
N CYS A 203 -19.64 13.67 1.26
CA CYS A 203 -19.69 13.37 -0.16
C CYS A 203 -19.87 11.86 -0.30
N VAL A 204 -21.08 11.43 -0.63
CA VAL A 204 -21.37 10.06 -1.05
C VAL A 204 -21.34 10.03 -2.56
N ALA A 205 -20.31 9.41 -3.14
CA ALA A 205 -20.19 9.27 -4.59
C ALA A 205 -21.14 8.19 -5.14
N SER A 206 -21.57 8.35 -6.40
CA SER A 206 -22.44 7.39 -7.08
C SER A 206 -21.69 6.11 -7.48
N ASN A 207 -22.32 4.95 -7.30
CA ASN A 207 -21.73 3.63 -7.61
C ASN A 207 -21.72 3.27 -9.11
N ASN A 208 -22.15 4.18 -10.01
CA ASN A 208 -22.35 3.85 -11.43
C ASN A 208 -21.08 4.00 -12.28
N PHE A 209 -20.08 3.14 -12.03
CA PHE A 209 -18.82 3.13 -12.78
C PHE A 209 -18.98 2.83 -14.28
N ALA A 210 -20.04 2.12 -14.68
CA ALA A 210 -20.32 1.81 -16.09
C ALA A 210 -20.65 3.06 -16.93
N SER A 211 -20.97 4.18 -16.29
CA SER A 211 -21.31 5.45 -16.97
C SER A 211 -20.10 6.38 -17.20
N LEU A 212 -18.90 5.96 -16.82
CA LEU A 212 -17.69 6.78 -16.95
C LEU A 212 -17.29 6.97 -18.42
N THR A 213 -17.20 8.22 -18.86
CA THR A 213 -16.74 8.55 -20.21
C THR A 213 -15.23 8.35 -20.35
N GLU A 214 -14.76 7.99 -21.55
CA GLU A 214 -13.32 7.88 -21.84
C GLU A 214 -12.56 9.17 -21.52
N ASP A 215 -13.18 10.32 -21.77
CA ASP A 215 -12.64 11.64 -21.48
C ASP A 215 -12.52 11.91 -19.96
N ALA A 216 -13.48 11.46 -19.15
CA ALA A 216 -13.35 11.50 -17.69
C ALA A 216 -12.21 10.61 -17.18
N LYS A 217 -12.10 9.38 -17.71
CA LYS A 217 -11.03 8.43 -17.38
C LYS A 217 -9.65 8.96 -17.77
N ALA A 218 -9.50 9.48 -18.99
CA ALA A 218 -8.26 10.09 -19.47
C ALA A 218 -7.83 11.29 -18.60
N ARG A 219 -8.77 12.19 -18.27
CA ARG A 219 -8.48 13.31 -17.37
C ARG A 219 -8.07 12.85 -15.97
N ALA A 220 -8.77 11.88 -15.39
CA ALA A 220 -8.44 11.34 -14.08
C ALA A 220 -7.04 10.72 -14.08
N LEU A 221 -6.69 9.97 -15.12
CA LEU A 221 -5.37 9.38 -15.30
C LEU A 221 -4.27 10.44 -15.42
N ILE A 222 -4.45 11.44 -16.29
CA ILE A 222 -3.49 12.55 -16.47
C ILE A 222 -3.30 13.33 -15.15
N ARG A 223 -4.39 13.62 -14.43
CA ARG A 223 -4.35 14.30 -13.13
C ARG A 223 -3.58 13.49 -12.09
N SER A 224 -3.87 12.20 -12.02
CA SER A 224 -3.21 11.25 -11.10
C SER A 224 -1.72 11.15 -11.35
N MET A 225 -1.34 10.92 -12.61
CA MET A 225 0.06 10.84 -13.01
C MET A 225 0.81 12.14 -12.71
N GLY A 226 0.22 13.30 -13.04
CA GLY A 226 0.85 14.58 -12.74
C GLY A 226 0.99 14.84 -11.25
N GLU A 227 -0.03 14.54 -10.43
CA GLU A 227 0.04 14.67 -8.97
C GLU A 227 1.15 13.80 -8.38
N ILE A 228 1.23 12.53 -8.75
CA ILE A 228 2.26 11.59 -8.28
C ILE A 228 3.66 12.06 -8.68
N LEU A 229 3.88 12.50 -9.93
CA LEU A 229 5.20 12.95 -10.38
C LEU A 229 5.65 14.23 -9.64
N PHE A 230 4.74 15.19 -9.42
CA PHE A 230 5.05 16.35 -8.60
C PHE A 230 5.31 15.96 -7.14
N LEU A 231 4.55 15.01 -6.59
CA LEU A 231 4.77 14.51 -5.24
C LEU A 231 6.19 13.94 -5.08
N CYS A 232 6.64 13.13 -6.05
CA CYS A 232 8.02 12.59 -6.12
C CYS A 232 9.06 13.72 -6.19
N GLY A 233 8.82 14.75 -7.01
CA GLY A 233 9.69 15.92 -7.12
C GLY A 233 9.49 16.98 -6.02
N SER A 234 9.00 16.58 -4.84
CA SER A 234 8.79 17.45 -3.67
C SER A 234 7.92 18.68 -3.95
N ASN A 235 6.93 18.53 -4.83
CA ASN A 235 6.05 19.56 -5.38
C ASN A 235 6.75 20.71 -6.11
N LYS A 236 8.02 20.53 -6.50
CA LYS A 236 8.81 21.56 -7.21
C LYS A 236 9.03 21.23 -8.69
N ARG A 237 9.05 19.95 -9.03
CA ARG A 237 9.27 19.49 -10.41
C ARG A 237 8.59 18.16 -10.69
N ALA A 238 8.41 17.86 -11.97
CA ALA A 238 8.05 16.56 -12.50
C ALA A 238 8.92 16.28 -13.72
N VAL A 239 9.43 15.06 -13.83
CA VAL A 239 10.13 14.55 -15.02
C VAL A 239 9.20 13.60 -15.73
N ILE A 240 9.05 13.77 -17.04
CA ILE A 240 8.27 12.88 -17.91
C ILE A 240 9.24 12.21 -18.86
N ALA A 241 9.31 10.88 -18.78
CA ALA A 241 10.12 10.05 -19.64
C ALA A 241 9.26 9.44 -20.77
N THR A 242 9.77 9.51 -22.00
CA THR A 242 9.16 8.99 -23.22
C THR A 242 10.20 8.25 -24.06
N LEU A 243 9.78 7.70 -25.20
CA LEU A 243 10.67 6.98 -26.12
C LEU A 243 10.94 7.82 -27.37
N SER A 244 12.17 7.77 -27.88
CA SER A 244 12.61 8.51 -29.06
C SER A 244 11.88 8.11 -30.33
N VAL A 245 11.52 6.83 -30.46
CA VAL A 245 10.84 6.26 -31.63
C VAL A 245 9.46 6.87 -31.85
N ILE A 246 8.85 7.41 -30.79
CA ILE A 246 7.51 8.03 -30.86
C ILE A 246 7.63 9.57 -31.01
N GLY A 247 8.83 10.13 -30.88
CA GLY A 247 9.08 11.57 -31.04
C GLY A 247 9.35 12.01 -32.48
N ASP A 248 9.83 11.12 -33.36
CA ASP A 248 10.23 11.49 -34.73
C ASP A 248 9.05 11.73 -35.69
N ASP A 249 7.86 11.18 -35.43
CA ASP A 249 6.70 11.25 -36.34
C ASP A 249 5.65 12.30 -35.97
N THR A 250 5.93 13.17 -34.98
CA THR A 250 4.95 14.14 -34.44
C THR A 250 4.48 15.26 -35.42
N GLU A 251 4.94 15.25 -36.67
CA GLU A 251 4.58 16.20 -37.72
C GLU A 251 3.50 15.70 -38.70
N ARG A 252 2.98 14.47 -38.56
CA ARG A 252 1.81 14.02 -39.33
C ARG A 252 0.56 13.89 -38.46
N SER A 253 -0.38 14.80 -38.71
CA SER A 253 -1.76 14.92 -38.18
C SER A 253 -1.92 15.20 -36.68
N LYS A 254 -2.54 16.36 -36.41
CA LYS A 254 -3.01 16.82 -35.09
C LYS A 254 -4.22 16.05 -34.53
N ASP A 255 -4.61 14.94 -35.17
CA ASP A 255 -5.70 14.08 -34.71
C ASP A 255 -5.16 12.64 -34.66
N ASN A 256 -5.11 12.09 -33.43
CA ASN A 256 -4.83 10.70 -33.08
C ASN A 256 -3.45 10.16 -33.53
N LEU A 257 -2.49 10.07 -32.60
CA LEU A 257 -1.50 8.99 -32.67
C LEU A 257 -2.31 7.69 -32.55
N ASP A 258 -2.56 7.02 -33.66
CA ASP A 258 -3.26 5.73 -33.64
C ASP A 258 -2.46 4.75 -32.80
N ASP A 259 -3.13 4.09 -31.85
CA ASP A 259 -2.55 3.03 -31.02
C ASP A 259 -1.82 1.97 -31.86
N GLU A 260 -2.24 1.77 -33.11
CA GLU A 260 -1.62 0.89 -34.09
C GLU A 260 -0.21 1.36 -34.52
N VAL A 261 -0.01 2.67 -34.72
CA VAL A 261 1.30 3.24 -35.10
C VAL A 261 2.29 3.14 -33.94
N ILE A 262 1.84 3.43 -32.71
CA ILE A 262 2.66 3.26 -31.50
C ILE A 262 3.02 1.79 -31.32
N THR A 263 2.05 0.89 -31.49
CA THR A 263 2.28 -0.55 -31.33
C THR A 263 3.33 -1.02 -32.35
N LYS A 264 3.18 -0.68 -33.63
CA LYS A 264 4.17 -0.99 -34.68
C LYS A 264 5.55 -0.39 -34.39
N SER A 265 5.62 0.83 -33.88
CA SER A 265 6.88 1.49 -33.52
C SER A 265 7.58 0.82 -32.33
N LEU A 266 6.82 0.16 -31.46
CA LEU A 266 7.32 -0.57 -30.30
C LEU A 266 7.52 -2.06 -30.57
N GLU A 267 7.08 -2.58 -31.72
CA GLU A 267 7.36 -3.94 -32.18
C GLU A 267 8.87 -4.10 -32.39
N GLY A 268 9.46 -5.09 -31.72
CA GLY A 268 10.91 -5.36 -31.78
C GLY A 268 11.79 -4.50 -30.86
N LEU A 269 11.25 -3.48 -30.18
CA LEU A 269 11.99 -2.74 -29.15
C LEU A 269 12.27 -3.67 -27.95
N SER A 270 13.52 -3.86 -27.54
CA SER A 270 13.86 -4.61 -26.33
C SER A 270 14.83 -3.80 -25.49
N ILE A 271 14.53 -3.62 -24.20
CA ILE A 271 15.41 -2.95 -23.25
C ILE A 271 16.08 -4.05 -22.43
N GLU A 272 17.25 -4.52 -22.87
CA GLU A 272 18.01 -5.57 -22.18
C GLU A 272 19.17 -5.00 -21.35
N SER A 273 19.56 -3.75 -21.60
CA SER A 273 20.72 -3.12 -20.97
C SER A 273 20.52 -1.63 -20.72
N ALA A 274 21.42 -1.06 -19.91
CA ALA A 274 21.53 0.39 -19.72
C ALA A 274 21.82 1.14 -21.04
N ALA A 275 22.55 0.53 -21.97
CA ALA A 275 22.87 1.13 -23.26
C ALA A 275 21.62 1.24 -24.15
N ASP A 276 20.77 0.20 -24.15
CA ASP A 276 19.49 0.21 -24.85
C ASP A 276 18.59 1.32 -24.28
N LEU A 277 18.49 1.39 -22.94
CA LEU A 277 17.73 2.41 -22.25
C LEU A 277 18.22 3.82 -22.61
N HIS A 278 19.54 4.06 -22.57
CA HIS A 278 20.15 5.35 -22.92
C HIS A 278 19.81 5.77 -24.37
N LYS A 279 19.85 4.84 -25.32
CA LYS A 279 19.57 5.11 -26.73
C LYS A 279 18.13 5.58 -26.96
N VAL A 280 17.17 4.94 -26.28
CA VAL A 280 15.73 5.08 -26.58
C VAL A 280 15.02 6.09 -25.69
N LEU A 281 15.53 6.36 -24.49
CA LEU A 281 14.84 7.21 -23.52
C LEU A 281 15.00 8.70 -23.86
N ARG A 282 13.91 9.46 -23.73
CA ARG A 282 13.89 10.92 -23.80
C ARG A 282 13.19 11.48 -22.58
N VAL A 283 13.73 12.55 -21.99
CA VAL A 283 13.23 13.10 -20.74
C VAL A 283 13.01 14.62 -20.83
N ASN A 284 11.92 15.08 -20.22
CA ASN A 284 11.61 16.49 -20.07
C ASN A 284 11.30 16.80 -18.60
N THR A 285 11.86 17.89 -18.08
CA THR A 285 11.58 18.36 -16.73
C THR A 285 10.63 19.55 -16.78
N TYR A 286 9.63 19.54 -15.91
CA TYR A 286 8.60 20.55 -15.77
C TYR A 286 8.58 21.07 -14.34
N THR A 287 8.47 22.38 -14.17
CA THR A 287 8.39 23.04 -12.84
C THR A 287 6.98 23.55 -12.52
N THR A 288 6.08 23.54 -13.51
CA THR A 288 4.67 23.95 -13.34
C THR A 288 3.73 22.80 -13.69
N ARG A 289 2.61 22.70 -12.97
CA ARG A 289 1.64 21.62 -13.15
C ARG A 289 0.97 21.69 -14.51
N GLU A 290 0.69 22.90 -14.99
CA GLU A 290 0.01 23.15 -16.26
C GLU A 290 0.83 22.63 -17.45
N SER A 291 2.14 22.90 -17.46
CA SER A 291 3.03 22.45 -18.54
C SER A 291 3.21 20.93 -18.51
N ALA A 292 3.36 20.34 -17.31
CA ALA A 292 3.41 18.90 -17.13
C ALA A 292 2.11 18.21 -17.58
N PHE A 293 0.95 18.76 -17.20
CA PHE A 293 -0.35 18.21 -17.61
C PHE A 293 -0.54 18.27 -19.12
N LYS A 294 -0.19 19.40 -19.75
CA LYS A 294 -0.24 19.52 -21.22
C LYS A 294 0.65 18.48 -21.89
N ARG A 295 1.86 18.23 -21.36
CA ARG A 295 2.73 17.18 -21.88
C ARG A 295 2.13 15.79 -21.66
N LEU A 296 1.70 15.46 -20.44
CA LEU A 296 1.08 14.17 -20.12
C LEU A 296 -0.12 13.88 -21.01
N GLN A 297 -0.96 14.88 -21.28
CA GLN A 297 -2.07 14.75 -22.21
C GLN A 297 -1.61 14.40 -23.62
N ALA A 298 -0.54 15.03 -24.11
CA ALA A 298 0.02 14.75 -25.44
C ALA A 298 0.67 13.36 -25.54
N VAL A 299 1.25 12.85 -24.45
CA VAL A 299 1.97 11.57 -24.44
C VAL A 299 1.22 10.43 -23.75
N ILE A 300 -0.06 10.62 -23.42
CA ILE A 300 -0.87 9.59 -22.77
C ILE A 300 -0.93 8.26 -23.55
N PRO A 301 -0.99 8.25 -24.90
CA PRO A 301 -0.99 6.99 -25.64
C PRO A 301 0.32 6.20 -25.44
N VAL A 302 1.44 6.88 -25.19
CA VAL A 302 2.73 6.24 -24.88
C VAL A 302 2.69 5.54 -23.52
N PHE A 303 2.08 6.16 -22.51
CA PHE A 303 1.89 5.54 -21.20
C PHE A 303 0.80 4.45 -21.20
N GLN A 304 -0.13 4.50 -22.15
CA GLN A 304 -1.05 3.41 -22.39
C GLN A 304 -0.38 2.25 -23.13
N SER A 305 0.66 2.49 -23.93
CA SER A 305 1.44 1.46 -24.62
C SER A 305 2.11 0.45 -23.68
N ARG A 306 2.66 -0.65 -24.22
CA ARG A 306 3.29 -1.75 -23.45
C ARG A 306 4.45 -1.32 -22.54
N MET A 307 5.00 -0.12 -22.74
CA MET A 307 6.12 0.44 -21.96
C MET A 307 5.67 1.31 -20.80
N GLY A 308 4.37 1.54 -20.65
CA GLY A 308 3.80 2.57 -19.80
C GLY A 308 4.19 2.50 -18.33
N ALA A 309 4.10 1.32 -17.72
CA ALA A 309 4.42 1.15 -16.31
C ALA A 309 5.90 1.44 -16.01
N LEU A 310 6.81 0.94 -16.87
CA LEU A 310 8.24 1.19 -16.75
C LEU A 310 8.58 2.68 -16.97
N LEU A 311 8.03 3.30 -18.02
CA LEU A 311 8.24 4.72 -18.30
C LEU A 311 7.73 5.60 -17.15
N PHE A 312 6.61 5.23 -16.52
CA PHE A 312 6.08 5.97 -15.39
C PHE A 312 6.95 5.81 -14.14
N LEU A 313 7.45 4.60 -13.85
CA LEU A 313 8.43 4.39 -12.78
C LEU A 313 9.69 5.24 -13.00
N ILE A 314 10.25 5.22 -14.21
CA ILE A 314 11.42 6.04 -14.56
C ILE A 314 11.12 7.52 -14.37
N SER A 315 9.94 7.98 -14.81
CA SER A 315 9.47 9.36 -14.62
C SER A 315 9.43 9.74 -13.13
N ALA A 316 8.93 8.86 -12.25
CA ALA A 316 8.86 9.09 -10.82
C ALA A 316 10.25 9.14 -10.16
N LEU A 317 11.13 8.19 -10.49
CA LEU A 317 12.52 8.13 -10.00
C LEU A 317 13.30 9.38 -10.40
N LEU A 318 13.20 9.79 -11.66
CA LEU A 318 13.86 11.00 -12.15
C LEU A 318 13.24 12.28 -11.57
N SER A 319 11.93 12.30 -11.29
CA SER A 319 11.28 13.43 -10.60
C SER A 319 11.86 13.63 -9.21
N ARG A 320 12.01 12.56 -8.43
CA ARG A 320 12.68 12.55 -7.13
C ARG A 320 14.16 12.91 -7.25
N GLY A 321 14.83 12.40 -8.28
CA GLY A 321 16.27 12.48 -8.49
C GLY A 321 17.00 11.26 -7.92
N LEU A 322 17.90 10.67 -8.69
CA LEU A 322 18.51 9.37 -8.37
C LEU A 322 19.29 9.38 -7.05
N ASP A 323 20.01 10.45 -6.75
CA ASP A 323 20.74 10.61 -5.48
C ASP A 323 19.80 10.68 -4.28
N LEU A 324 18.66 11.36 -4.44
CA LEU A 324 17.66 11.47 -3.38
C LEU A 324 16.90 10.15 -3.19
N VAL A 325 16.69 9.38 -4.26
CA VAL A 325 16.18 8.00 -4.15
C VAL A 325 17.16 7.16 -3.35
N GLN A 326 18.47 7.21 -3.63
CA GLN A 326 19.45 6.46 -2.84
C GLN A 326 19.52 6.93 -1.38
N ALA A 327 19.38 8.24 -1.14
CA ALA A 327 19.35 8.79 0.21
C ALA A 327 18.07 8.43 0.99
N ASP A 328 16.95 8.15 0.32
CA ASP A 328 15.70 7.72 0.97
C ASP A 328 15.80 6.28 1.52
N ARG A 329 16.66 5.44 0.92
CA ARG A 329 16.76 4.01 1.21
C ARG A 329 17.57 3.73 2.47
N ASP A 330 17.26 2.61 3.12
CA ASP A 330 18.07 2.07 4.22
C ASP A 330 19.22 1.19 3.68
N ASP A 331 18.95 0.43 2.61
CA ASP A 331 19.96 -0.35 1.87
C ASP A 331 19.94 0.01 0.37
N PRO A 332 20.83 0.90 -0.09
CA PRO A 332 20.89 1.33 -1.49
C PRO A 332 21.51 0.27 -2.43
N SER A 333 22.06 -0.83 -1.90
CA SER A 333 22.73 -1.86 -2.70
C SER A 333 21.75 -2.80 -3.42
N LEU A 334 20.53 -2.94 -2.90
CA LEU A 334 19.50 -3.79 -3.47
C LEU A 334 18.84 -3.13 -4.71
N PRO A 335 18.34 -3.90 -5.68
CA PRO A 335 17.51 -3.36 -6.75
C PRO A 335 16.08 -3.05 -6.27
N LEU A 336 15.41 -2.11 -6.93
CA LEU A 336 14.00 -1.78 -6.66
C LEU A 336 13.01 -2.82 -7.23
N VAL A 337 13.41 -3.53 -8.27
CA VAL A 337 12.68 -4.70 -8.79
C VAL A 337 13.29 -5.94 -8.15
N THR A 338 12.51 -6.62 -7.32
CA THR A 338 13.01 -7.69 -6.46
C THR A 338 13.08 -9.03 -7.21
N ALA A 339 14.27 -9.64 -7.21
CA ALA A 339 14.47 -11.01 -7.69
C ALA A 339 13.95 -12.04 -6.66
N PRO A 340 13.59 -13.28 -7.07
CA PRO A 340 13.63 -13.81 -8.44
C PRO A 340 12.36 -13.52 -9.26
N PHE A 341 11.32 -12.96 -8.66
CA PHE A 341 9.97 -12.87 -9.26
C PHE A 341 9.66 -11.54 -9.97
N GLY A 342 10.53 -10.53 -9.86
CA GLY A 342 10.37 -9.26 -10.55
C GLY A 342 9.35 -8.32 -9.91
N HIS A 343 9.01 -8.48 -8.63
CA HIS A 343 8.01 -7.65 -7.96
C HIS A 343 8.53 -6.24 -7.66
N ALA A 344 7.64 -5.26 -7.78
CA ALA A 344 7.91 -3.91 -7.29
C ALA A 344 8.20 -3.94 -5.77
N SER A 345 9.30 -3.32 -5.35
CA SER A 345 9.62 -3.18 -3.93
C SER A 345 8.70 -2.18 -3.21
N GLN A 346 8.73 -2.19 -1.88
CA GLN A 346 7.98 -1.24 -1.08
C GLN A 346 8.46 0.21 -1.30
N GLU A 347 9.74 0.43 -1.61
CA GLU A 347 10.28 1.75 -1.97
C GLU A 347 9.61 2.32 -3.21
N ILE A 348 9.33 1.49 -4.23
CA ILE A 348 8.59 1.94 -5.42
C ILE A 348 7.19 2.39 -5.01
N VAL A 349 6.48 1.58 -4.22
CA VAL A 349 5.11 1.90 -3.80
C VAL A 349 5.10 3.18 -2.95
N ASN A 350 5.98 3.29 -1.96
CA ASN A 350 6.08 4.47 -1.11
C ASN A 350 6.49 5.73 -1.89
N LEU A 351 7.38 5.61 -2.88
CA LEU A 351 7.72 6.72 -3.77
C LEU A 351 6.46 7.29 -4.43
N LEU A 352 5.57 6.42 -4.94
CA LEU A 352 4.35 6.85 -5.61
C LEU A 352 3.26 7.34 -4.64
N LEU A 353 3.20 6.80 -3.41
CA LEU A 353 2.20 7.17 -2.41
C LEU A 353 2.55 8.44 -1.62
N CYS A 354 3.82 8.62 -1.27
CA CYS A 354 4.26 9.69 -0.38
C CYS A 354 5.41 10.54 -0.94
N GLY A 355 5.94 10.23 -2.13
CA GLY A 355 7.00 11.00 -2.80
C GLY A 355 8.41 10.70 -2.31
N GLN A 356 8.61 9.66 -1.49
CA GLN A 356 9.92 9.25 -0.98
C GLN A 356 10.08 7.73 -1.10
N ALA A 357 11.26 7.28 -1.55
CA ALA A 357 11.57 5.87 -1.75
C ALA A 357 12.00 5.16 -0.45
N VAL A 358 11.29 5.42 0.64
CA VAL A 358 11.55 4.79 1.95
C VAL A 358 11.06 3.34 1.95
N PRO A 359 11.81 2.39 2.54
CA PRO A 359 11.48 0.97 2.44
C PRO A 359 10.41 0.51 3.44
N ASN A 360 10.16 1.29 4.51
CA ASN A 360 9.28 0.87 5.59
C ASN A 360 7.93 1.59 5.57
N VAL A 361 6.93 0.94 6.16
CA VAL A 361 5.52 1.38 6.20
C VAL A 361 5.09 1.93 7.56
N PHE A 362 5.99 2.05 8.54
CA PHE A 362 5.72 2.73 9.81
C PHE A 362 5.90 4.26 9.68
N ASP A 363 5.43 5.02 10.66
CA ASP A 363 5.56 6.48 10.67
C ASP A 363 6.94 6.94 11.15
N GLY A 364 7.48 7.99 10.52
CA GLY A 364 8.67 8.67 10.96
C GLY A 364 9.96 7.85 10.81
N LYS A 365 10.74 7.78 11.87
CA LYS A 365 11.98 7.00 11.95
C LYS A 365 11.92 6.09 13.15
N MET A 366 12.47 4.89 13.01
CA MET A 366 12.62 3.94 14.11
C MET A 366 14.09 3.87 14.50
N ASP A 367 14.42 4.33 15.70
CA ASP A 367 15.76 4.21 16.26
C ASP A 367 15.96 2.80 16.81
N LEU A 368 17.02 2.14 16.38
CA LEU A 368 17.40 0.79 16.84
C LEU A 368 18.54 0.84 17.88
N GLY A 369 18.98 2.04 18.26
CA GLY A 369 20.15 2.26 19.10
C GLY A 369 21.46 2.19 18.30
N GLY A 370 22.57 2.60 18.93
CA GLY A 370 23.89 2.54 18.29
C GLY A 370 24.08 3.44 17.07
N GLY A 371 23.23 4.48 16.91
CA GLY A 371 23.25 5.38 15.75
C GLY A 371 22.53 4.83 14.51
N MET A 372 21.87 3.68 14.62
CA MET A 372 21.13 3.05 13.53
C MET A 372 19.67 3.49 13.56
N SER A 373 19.16 4.01 12.44
CA SER A 373 17.74 4.34 12.32
C SER A 373 17.17 3.85 11.00
N LEU A 374 15.99 3.25 11.05
CA LEU A 374 15.22 2.84 9.88
C LEU A 374 14.29 3.98 9.46
N LYS A 375 14.15 4.21 8.15
CA LYS A 375 13.32 5.30 7.61
C LYS A 375 11.93 4.78 7.24
N GLY A 376 10.91 5.41 7.81
CA GLY A 376 9.50 5.19 7.47
C GLY A 376 8.89 6.39 6.74
N VAL A 377 7.57 6.39 6.67
CA VAL A 377 6.78 7.45 6.01
C VAL A 377 6.76 8.69 6.89
N SER A 378 7.17 9.83 6.34
CA SER A 378 7.37 11.07 7.13
C SER A 378 6.13 11.97 7.24
N ARG A 379 5.09 11.71 6.45
CA ARG A 379 3.92 12.59 6.34
C ARG A 379 2.64 11.81 5.99
N PRO A 380 1.45 12.30 6.39
CA PRO A 380 0.18 11.78 5.91
C PRO A 380 0.09 11.79 4.38
N VAL A 381 -0.63 10.82 3.82
CA VAL A 381 -0.77 10.63 2.37
C VAL A 381 -2.18 10.92 1.87
N GLU A 382 -2.31 11.19 0.57
CA GLU A 382 -3.61 11.37 -0.08
C GLU A 382 -4.37 10.05 -0.19
N VAL A 383 -3.68 8.95 -0.55
CA VAL A 383 -4.22 7.58 -0.62
C VAL A 383 -3.29 6.63 0.12
N GLY A 384 -3.85 5.72 0.90
CA GLY A 384 -3.16 4.96 1.94
C GLY A 384 -2.57 3.64 1.48
N PHE A 385 -2.08 2.88 2.44
CA PHE A 385 -1.55 1.55 2.23
C PHE A 385 -1.93 0.61 3.38
N LEU A 386 -2.28 -0.63 3.05
CA LEU A 386 -2.47 -1.73 3.99
C LEU A 386 -1.71 -2.96 3.47
N THR A 387 -1.33 -3.87 4.35
CA THR A 387 -0.68 -5.11 3.91
C THR A 387 -1.07 -6.31 4.75
N LEU A 388 -1.15 -7.47 4.10
CA LEU A 388 -1.34 -8.75 4.76
C LEU A 388 -0.20 -9.05 5.75
N LEU A 389 1.01 -8.58 5.45
CA LEU A 389 2.20 -8.77 6.27
C LEU A 389 2.04 -8.19 7.69
N GLU A 390 1.21 -7.17 7.87
CA GLU A 390 0.89 -6.63 9.19
C GLU A 390 0.02 -7.57 10.01
N SER A 391 -1.01 -8.18 9.40
CA SER A 391 -1.84 -9.18 10.09
C SER A 391 -1.05 -10.42 10.49
N LEU A 392 0.04 -10.70 9.77
CA LEU A 392 0.99 -11.77 10.05
C LEU A 392 2.12 -11.34 11.01
N ASN A 393 2.06 -10.12 11.56
CA ASN A 393 3.05 -9.53 12.47
C ASN A 393 4.48 -9.38 11.91
N PHE A 394 4.65 -9.34 10.59
CA PHE A 394 5.96 -9.09 9.97
C PHE A 394 6.34 -7.61 9.93
N CYS A 395 5.36 -6.71 9.95
CA CYS A 395 5.57 -5.27 10.00
C CYS A 395 4.42 -4.56 10.70
N LYS A 396 4.60 -3.30 11.07
CA LYS A 396 3.54 -2.43 11.58
C LYS A 396 3.31 -1.28 10.59
N VAL A 397 2.10 -1.14 10.07
CA VAL A 397 1.76 -0.02 9.19
C VAL A 397 1.42 1.19 10.07
N GLY A 398 2.04 2.32 9.76
CA GLY A 398 1.86 3.59 10.46
C GLY A 398 0.53 4.26 10.16
N GLN A 399 0.15 5.21 11.02
CA GLN A 399 -1.09 5.96 10.89
C GLN A 399 -1.11 6.82 9.63
N TYR A 400 0.05 7.31 9.16
CA TYR A 400 0.10 8.10 7.94
C TYR A 400 -0.36 7.33 6.72
N LEU A 401 -0.17 6.01 6.69
CA LEU A 401 -0.65 5.12 5.61
C LEU A 401 -2.02 4.51 5.90
N LYS A 402 -2.36 4.24 7.17
CA LYS A 402 -3.66 3.67 7.57
C LYS A 402 -4.82 4.66 7.50
N CYS A 403 -4.55 5.94 7.75
CA CYS A 403 -5.53 7.02 7.80
C CYS A 403 -5.27 8.05 6.70
N PRO A 404 -5.34 7.65 5.41
CA PRO A 404 -5.18 8.59 4.30
C PRO A 404 -6.33 9.59 4.24
N LYS A 405 -6.07 10.71 3.57
CA LYS A 405 -7.07 11.76 3.36
C LYS A 405 -8.29 11.30 2.59
N TRP A 406 -8.11 10.46 1.57
CA TRP A 406 -9.20 9.82 0.84
C TRP A 406 -9.30 8.36 1.27
N PRO A 407 -10.50 7.78 1.44
CA PRO A 407 -10.69 6.40 1.88
C PRO A 407 -10.36 5.41 0.76
N ILE A 408 -9.10 5.40 0.33
CA ILE A 408 -8.54 4.60 -0.75
C ILE A 408 -7.19 4.10 -0.26
N TRP A 409 -6.94 2.80 -0.38
CA TRP A 409 -5.72 2.14 0.07
C TRP A 409 -5.20 1.21 -1.00
N VAL A 410 -3.91 1.29 -1.30
CA VAL A 410 -3.21 0.18 -1.95
C VAL A 410 -3.06 -0.96 -0.93
N VAL A 411 -3.43 -2.17 -1.31
CA VAL A 411 -3.34 -3.36 -0.47
C VAL A 411 -2.27 -4.29 -1.01
N GLY A 412 -1.18 -4.47 -0.27
CA GLY A 412 -0.08 -5.38 -0.61
C GLY A 412 -0.20 -6.75 0.06
N SER A 413 -0.07 -7.82 -0.71
CA SER A 413 0.22 -9.17 -0.22
C SER A 413 1.70 -9.50 -0.42
N GLU A 414 2.06 -10.79 -0.33
CA GLU A 414 3.43 -11.25 -0.57
C GLU A 414 3.91 -11.04 -2.02
N SER A 415 2.98 -11.09 -2.98
CA SER A 415 3.32 -11.13 -4.41
C SER A 415 2.48 -10.20 -5.28
N HIS A 416 1.48 -9.51 -4.70
CA HIS A 416 0.51 -8.77 -5.48
C HIS A 416 0.00 -7.51 -4.77
N TYR A 417 -0.32 -6.49 -5.56
CA TYR A 417 -0.89 -5.23 -5.10
C TYR A 417 -2.27 -5.03 -5.72
N THR A 418 -3.24 -4.68 -4.88
CA THR A 418 -4.63 -4.39 -5.26
C THR A 418 -5.07 -3.06 -4.66
N VAL A 419 -6.31 -2.62 -4.90
CA VAL A 419 -6.83 -1.38 -4.34
C VAL A 419 -8.12 -1.63 -3.57
N LEU A 420 -8.22 -1.08 -2.38
CA LEU A 420 -9.40 -1.08 -1.52
C LEU A 420 -9.88 0.36 -1.37
N PHE A 421 -11.18 0.63 -1.44
CA PHE A 421 -11.70 1.98 -1.29
C PHE A 421 -13.13 2.03 -0.78
N SER A 422 -13.54 3.19 -0.26
CA SER A 422 -14.92 3.56 0.05
C SER A 422 -15.37 4.70 -0.84
N LEU A 423 -16.68 4.79 -1.08
CA LEU A 423 -17.33 5.94 -1.74
C LEU A 423 -17.80 6.99 -0.75
N ASP A 424 -17.68 6.69 0.54
CA ASP A 424 -18.04 7.56 1.65
C ASP A 424 -16.78 7.90 2.45
N THR A 425 -16.47 9.20 2.54
CA THR A 425 -15.32 9.73 3.28
C THR A 425 -15.47 9.55 4.79
N THR A 426 -16.69 9.45 5.31
CA THR A 426 -16.95 9.33 6.75
C THR A 426 -16.45 8.02 7.35
N VAL A 427 -16.12 7.03 6.51
CA VAL A 427 -15.47 5.78 6.92
C VAL A 427 -14.14 6.00 7.64
N GLN A 428 -13.46 7.13 7.36
CA GLN A 428 -12.23 7.54 8.04
C GLN A 428 -12.47 8.29 9.35
N ASP A 429 -13.69 8.77 9.60
CA ASP A 429 -13.97 9.60 10.77
C ASP A 429 -13.68 8.80 12.03
N GLU A 430 -12.84 9.37 12.89
CA GLU A 430 -12.63 8.83 14.23
C GLU A 430 -13.92 9.00 15.02
N ASN A 431 -14.41 7.91 15.60
CA ASN A 431 -15.53 8.03 16.54
C ASN A 431 -15.03 8.58 17.89
N GLU A 432 -15.94 9.04 18.74
CA GLU A 432 -15.62 9.59 20.07
C GLU A 432 -14.71 8.65 20.89
N LEU A 433 -14.91 7.34 20.76
CA LEU A 433 -14.14 6.32 21.46
C LEU A 433 -12.69 6.29 20.96
N GLU A 434 -12.47 6.22 19.64
CA GLU A 434 -11.15 6.22 19.01
C GLU A 434 -10.37 7.49 19.34
N GLY A 435 -11.03 8.65 19.25
CA GLY A 435 -10.41 9.93 19.58
C GLY A 435 -10.03 10.04 21.07
N ARG A 436 -10.91 9.59 21.97
CA ARG A 436 -10.65 9.58 23.42
C ARG A 436 -9.57 8.58 23.80
N GLU A 437 -9.55 7.41 23.19
CA GLU A 437 -8.49 6.40 23.35
C GLU A 437 -7.14 6.97 22.94
N SER A 438 -7.05 7.58 21.77
CA SER A 438 -5.83 8.22 21.27
C SER A 438 -5.33 9.31 22.22
N GLN A 439 -6.23 10.15 22.72
CA GLN A 439 -5.89 11.20 23.69
C GLN A 439 -5.32 10.63 24.99
N ILE A 440 -6.02 9.65 25.59
CA ILE A 440 -5.60 9.04 26.87
C ILE A 440 -4.32 8.22 26.67
N ARG A 441 -4.22 7.48 25.56
CA ARG A 441 -3.04 6.73 25.15
C ARG A 441 -1.82 7.62 25.07
N LYS A 442 -1.94 8.77 24.39
CA LYS A 442 -0.83 9.70 24.23
C LYS A 442 -0.33 10.23 25.57
N ALA A 443 -1.23 10.57 26.50
CA ALA A 443 -0.86 10.99 27.85
C ALA A 443 -0.18 9.85 28.62
N PHE A 444 -0.70 8.63 28.51
CA PHE A 444 -0.12 7.44 29.12
C PHE A 444 1.29 7.15 28.61
N ASP A 445 1.47 7.09 27.29
CA ASP A 445 2.76 6.81 26.66
C ASP A 445 3.80 7.91 26.94
N ALA A 446 3.36 9.16 27.16
CA ALA A 446 4.25 10.26 27.57
C ALA A 446 4.85 10.06 28.97
N GLN A 447 4.19 9.25 29.81
CA GLN A 447 4.67 8.86 31.14
C GLN A 447 5.36 7.48 31.14
N ASP A 448 5.36 6.77 30.00
CA ASP A 448 5.98 5.46 29.87
C ASP A 448 7.50 5.60 29.70
N GLN A 449 8.22 5.42 30.80
CA GLN A 449 9.69 5.40 30.83
C GLN A 449 10.30 4.05 30.39
N SER A 450 9.47 3.02 30.18
CA SER A 450 9.92 1.68 29.79
C SER A 450 10.22 1.54 28.29
N GLY A 451 9.97 2.58 27.50
CA GLY A 451 10.16 2.56 26.05
C GLY A 451 9.04 1.85 25.29
N GLY A 452 7.81 1.87 25.81
CA GLY A 452 6.63 1.28 25.17
C GLY A 452 6.20 -0.08 25.73
N GLY A 453 6.63 -0.43 26.95
CA GLY A 453 6.20 -1.63 27.66
C GLY A 453 4.74 -1.59 28.11
N GLY A 454 4.06 -0.44 27.99
CA GLY A 454 2.62 -0.34 28.23
C GLY A 454 2.24 -0.25 29.70
N PHE A 455 3.17 0.20 30.55
CA PHE A 455 2.93 0.48 31.97
C PHE A 455 3.61 1.77 32.43
N ILE A 456 3.06 2.41 33.46
CA ILE A 456 3.56 3.68 34.03
C ILE A 456 3.62 3.62 35.56
N SER A 457 4.39 4.52 36.17
CA SER A 457 4.42 4.66 37.64
C SER A 457 3.11 5.24 38.17
N VAL A 458 2.86 5.05 39.48
CA VAL A 458 1.72 5.69 40.17
C VAL A 458 1.77 7.22 40.05
N GLU A 459 2.95 7.82 40.07
CA GLU A 459 3.13 9.27 39.88
C GLU A 459 2.73 9.70 38.47
N GLY A 460 3.19 8.96 37.45
CA GLY A 460 2.81 9.18 36.06
C GLY A 460 1.30 9.03 35.85
N PHE A 461 0.66 8.07 36.52
CA PHE A 461 -0.78 7.86 36.43
C PHE A 461 -1.61 9.06 36.88
N HIS A 462 -1.25 9.70 38.01
CA HIS A 462 -1.94 10.91 38.47
C HIS A 462 -1.80 12.06 37.47
N GLN A 463 -0.65 12.15 36.79
CA GLN A 463 -0.43 13.13 35.73
C GLN A 463 -1.33 12.85 34.51
N VAL A 464 -1.49 11.57 34.12
CA VAL A 464 -2.42 11.17 33.04
C VAL A 464 -3.85 11.55 33.36
N LEU A 465 -4.35 11.27 34.57
CA LEU A 465 -5.72 11.62 34.98
C LEU A 465 -5.96 13.12 34.88
N LYS A 466 -4.99 13.92 35.32
CA LYS A 466 -5.05 15.39 35.25
C LYS A 466 -5.02 15.92 33.82
N GLU A 467 -4.15 15.39 32.97
CA GLU A 467 -4.02 15.83 31.56
C GLU A 467 -5.23 15.45 30.72
N THR A 468 -5.88 14.34 31.05
CA THR A 468 -7.02 13.80 30.29
C THR A 468 -8.37 14.23 30.84
N ASN A 469 -8.41 14.95 31.97
CA ASN A 469 -9.62 15.30 32.71
C ASN A 469 -10.47 14.06 33.02
N VAL A 470 -9.84 13.03 33.61
CA VAL A 470 -10.52 11.82 34.08
C VAL A 470 -10.61 11.86 35.60
N GLU A 471 -11.83 11.77 36.12
CA GLU A 471 -12.10 11.75 37.56
C GLU A 471 -12.50 10.35 38.00
N LEU A 472 -11.55 9.61 38.58
CA LEU A 472 -11.80 8.25 39.07
C LEU A 472 -12.27 8.27 40.54
N PRO A 473 -13.25 7.43 40.91
CA PRO A 473 -13.57 7.16 42.31
C PRO A 473 -12.36 6.60 43.06
N THR A 474 -12.20 6.98 44.33
CA THR A 474 -11.05 6.59 45.17
C THR A 474 -10.81 5.08 45.18
N GLU A 475 -11.88 4.28 45.22
CA GLU A 475 -11.79 2.81 45.19
C GLU A 475 -11.10 2.27 43.92
N LYS A 476 -11.39 2.85 42.75
CA LYS A 476 -10.76 2.45 41.47
C LYS A 476 -9.31 2.93 41.39
N VAL A 477 -8.99 4.08 41.98
CA VAL A 477 -7.61 4.59 42.07
C VAL A 477 -6.77 3.67 42.95
N ASP A 478 -7.27 3.30 44.13
CA ASP A 478 -6.56 2.41 45.07
C ASP A 478 -6.34 1.02 44.46
N LEU A 479 -7.34 0.50 43.72
CA LEU A 479 -7.23 -0.77 43.01
C LEU A 479 -6.10 -0.75 41.96
N LEU A 480 -6.10 0.26 41.07
CA LEU A 480 -5.06 0.38 40.03
C LEU A 480 -3.67 0.61 40.64
N CYS A 481 -3.58 1.39 41.73
CA CYS A 481 -2.31 1.68 42.38
C CYS A 481 -1.75 0.53 43.23
N SER A 482 -2.56 -0.49 43.54
CA SER A 482 -2.20 -1.55 44.50
C SER A 482 -0.95 -2.37 44.14
N THR A 483 -0.66 -2.50 42.84
CA THR A 483 0.50 -3.23 42.30
C THR A 483 1.77 -2.38 42.21
N GLY A 484 1.67 -1.06 42.43
CA GLY A 484 2.78 -0.10 42.35
C GLY A 484 3.11 0.39 40.94
N PHE A 485 2.44 -0.13 39.91
CA PHE A 485 2.56 0.32 38.52
C PHE A 485 1.23 0.10 37.79
N ILE A 486 0.94 0.95 36.81
CA ILE A 486 -0.35 0.94 36.13
C ILE A 486 -0.18 0.35 34.74
N VAL A 487 -0.90 -0.71 34.42
CA VAL A 487 -0.91 -1.32 33.09
C VAL A 487 -1.99 -0.66 32.23
N TRP A 488 -1.67 -0.35 30.98
CA TRP A 488 -2.63 0.30 30.07
C TRP A 488 -3.96 -0.46 29.98
N SER A 489 -3.90 -1.78 29.80
CA SER A 489 -5.11 -2.59 29.57
C SER A 489 -6.09 -2.44 30.72
N GLU A 490 -5.61 -2.52 31.96
CA GLU A 490 -6.42 -2.41 33.17
C GLU A 490 -6.99 -0.99 33.33
N PHE A 491 -6.16 0.03 33.14
CA PHE A 491 -6.62 1.42 33.18
C PHE A 491 -7.70 1.69 32.11
N TRP A 492 -7.47 1.22 30.89
CA TRP A 492 -8.42 1.39 29.79
C TRP A 492 -9.75 0.69 30.06
N GLN A 493 -9.75 -0.48 30.71
CA GLN A 493 -11.00 -1.14 31.16
C GLN A 493 -11.79 -0.22 32.10
N VAL A 494 -11.11 0.39 33.09
CA VAL A 494 -11.77 1.30 34.03
C VAL A 494 -12.36 2.53 33.31
N ILE A 495 -11.68 3.08 32.31
CA ILE A 495 -12.21 4.19 31.49
C ILE A 495 -13.49 3.80 30.74
N LEU A 496 -13.55 2.59 30.19
CA LEU A 496 -14.73 2.09 29.47
C LEU A 496 -15.96 1.91 30.38
N GLU A 497 -15.75 1.68 31.68
CA GLU A 497 -16.83 1.55 32.68
C GLU A 497 -17.22 2.89 33.33
N LEU A 498 -16.39 3.92 33.20
CA LEU A 498 -16.56 5.21 33.85
C LEU A 498 -17.57 6.10 33.11
N ASP A 499 -18.41 6.82 33.85
CA ASP A 499 -19.40 7.71 33.28
C ASP A 499 -18.77 8.84 32.43
N LYS A 500 -19.45 9.25 31.36
CA LYS A 500 -18.98 10.32 30.47
C LYS A 500 -18.77 11.65 31.21
N SER A 501 -19.57 11.95 32.24
CA SER A 501 -19.43 13.16 33.05
C SER A 501 -18.12 13.21 33.84
N LEU A 502 -17.53 12.04 34.14
CA LEU A 502 -16.27 11.88 34.85
C LEU A 502 -15.08 11.68 33.89
N GLY A 503 -15.28 11.94 32.59
CA GLY A 503 -14.26 11.76 31.57
C GLY A 503 -14.10 10.31 31.07
N GLY A 504 -15.01 9.41 31.45
CA GLY A 504 -15.06 8.02 30.99
C GLY A 504 -15.81 7.82 29.67
N LEU A 505 -16.00 6.56 29.29
CA LEU A 505 -16.60 6.15 28.01
C LEU A 505 -17.75 5.15 28.17
N LYS A 506 -18.37 5.08 29.35
CA LYS A 506 -19.50 4.18 29.60
C LYS A 506 -20.61 4.39 28.58
N ASP A 507 -20.90 3.33 27.85
CA ASP A 507 -21.94 3.32 26.83
C ASP A 507 -23.16 2.51 27.29
N SER A 508 -24.17 3.22 27.77
CA SER A 508 -25.46 2.62 28.16
C SER A 508 -26.23 2.00 26.98
N THR A 509 -25.88 2.36 25.73
CA THR A 509 -26.58 1.89 24.52
C THR A 509 -25.96 0.64 23.91
N GLY A 510 -24.68 0.37 24.20
CA GLY A 510 -23.92 -0.72 23.61
C GLY A 510 -23.65 -0.59 22.11
N LEU A 511 -23.78 0.61 21.54
CA LEU A 511 -23.59 0.88 20.12
C LEU A 511 -22.36 1.76 19.84
N MET A 512 -21.67 2.26 20.87
CA MET A 512 -20.48 3.10 20.72
C MET A 512 -19.36 2.36 20.01
N GLY A 513 -18.85 3.00 18.97
CA GLY A 513 -17.82 2.42 18.11
C GLY A 513 -18.34 1.44 17.06
N LYS A 514 -19.65 1.13 17.03
CA LYS A 514 -20.24 0.36 15.94
C LYS A 514 -20.13 1.14 14.63
N LYS A 515 -19.47 0.56 13.63
CA LYS A 515 -19.44 1.10 12.27
C LYS A 515 -20.02 0.07 11.29
N VAL A 516 -20.82 0.54 10.34
CA VAL A 516 -21.29 -0.28 9.22
C VAL A 516 -21.11 0.55 7.95
N PHE A 517 -20.34 0.05 7.01
CA PHE A 517 -20.02 0.76 5.78
C PHE A 517 -19.66 -0.23 4.66
N ASP A 518 -19.67 0.28 3.43
CA ASP A 518 -19.29 -0.49 2.25
C ASP A 518 -17.84 -0.19 1.86
N LEU A 519 -17.09 -1.24 1.55
CA LEU A 519 -15.80 -1.16 0.87
C LEU A 519 -15.89 -1.82 -0.50
N TYR A 520 -15.01 -1.39 -1.41
CA TYR A 520 -14.86 -1.94 -2.74
C TYR A 520 -13.42 -2.37 -2.91
N HIS A 521 -13.23 -3.61 -3.34
CA HIS A 521 -11.92 -4.18 -3.64
C HIS A 521 -11.77 -4.36 -5.14
N PHE A 522 -10.78 -3.69 -5.72
CA PHE A 522 -10.40 -3.81 -7.11
C PHE A 522 -9.10 -4.61 -7.25
N ASN A 523 -9.17 -5.72 -7.96
CA ASN A 523 -8.01 -6.50 -8.39
C ASN A 523 -7.81 -6.35 -9.90
N GLY A 524 -6.68 -5.73 -10.28
CA GLY A 524 -6.34 -5.46 -11.67
C GLY A 524 -5.93 -6.69 -12.49
N ILE A 525 -5.58 -7.83 -11.86
CA ILE A 525 -5.18 -9.04 -12.60
C ILE A 525 -6.39 -9.58 -13.36
N ALA A 526 -6.22 -9.70 -14.67
CA ALA A 526 -7.16 -10.38 -15.53
C ALA A 526 -7.07 -11.92 -15.35
N LYS A 527 -7.75 -12.49 -14.34
CA LYS A 527 -7.87 -13.95 -14.19
C LYS A 527 -9.03 -14.47 -15.05
N SER A 528 -8.91 -15.69 -15.58
CA SER A 528 -9.97 -16.37 -16.34
C SER A 528 -11.17 -16.66 -15.43
N ASP A 529 -12.36 -16.16 -15.79
CA ASP A 529 -13.60 -16.50 -15.10
C ASP A 529 -14.06 -17.91 -15.52
N LEU A 530 -13.66 -18.95 -14.78
CA LEU A 530 -14.32 -20.25 -14.87
C LEU A 530 -15.67 -20.14 -14.15
N ASN A 531 -16.72 -19.77 -14.89
CA ASN A 531 -18.09 -19.77 -14.39
C ASN A 531 -18.52 -21.20 -14.01
N GLY A 532 -18.50 -21.52 -12.73
CA GLY A 532 -19.08 -22.75 -12.19
C GLY A 532 -20.60 -22.68 -12.18
N ASN A 533 -21.25 -22.79 -13.34
CA ASN A 533 -22.61 -23.33 -13.49
C ASN A 533 -23.14 -23.49 -14.93
N GLN A 534 -22.30 -23.47 -15.97
CA GLN A 534 -22.75 -23.83 -17.32
C GLN A 534 -21.85 -24.91 -17.93
N LEU A 535 -22.25 -26.16 -17.70
CA LEU A 535 -22.07 -27.22 -18.71
C LEU A 535 -22.99 -26.89 -19.89
N SER A 536 -22.58 -25.96 -20.75
CA SER A 536 -23.15 -25.81 -22.08
C SER A 536 -22.04 -25.69 -23.10
N SER A 537 -22.06 -26.67 -23.99
CA SER A 537 -21.20 -26.89 -25.13
C SER A 537 -20.97 -25.61 -25.97
N GLY A 538 -19.72 -25.14 -26.03
CA GLY A 538 -19.28 -24.06 -26.92
C GLY A 538 -17.89 -23.58 -26.53
N GLY A 539 -16.91 -23.68 -27.44
CA GLY A 539 -15.50 -23.34 -27.19
C GLY A 539 -15.24 -21.85 -27.10
N GLU A 540 -15.83 -21.16 -26.13
CA GLU A 540 -15.47 -19.78 -25.79
C GLU A 540 -14.26 -19.78 -24.86
N THR A 541 -13.17 -19.15 -25.30
CA THR A 541 -11.98 -18.90 -24.47
C THR A 541 -12.40 -18.14 -23.21
N PRO A 542 -12.00 -18.57 -22.01
CA PRO A 542 -12.44 -17.93 -20.79
C PRO A 542 -11.96 -16.47 -20.75
N VAL A 543 -12.90 -15.54 -20.61
CA VAL A 543 -12.60 -14.10 -20.56
C VAL A 543 -11.75 -13.83 -19.31
N GLN A 544 -10.53 -13.34 -19.54
CA GLN A 544 -9.64 -12.85 -18.49
C GLN A 544 -10.00 -11.39 -18.21
N ARG A 545 -10.50 -11.07 -17.01
CA ARG A 545 -10.86 -9.69 -16.66
C ARG A 545 -10.51 -9.31 -15.22
N PRO A 546 -10.25 -8.02 -14.96
CA PRO A 546 -10.13 -7.50 -13.59
C PRO A 546 -11.39 -7.80 -12.79
N ARG A 547 -11.30 -7.71 -11.47
CA ARG A 547 -12.42 -7.98 -10.56
C ARG A 547 -12.67 -6.81 -9.63
N LEU A 548 -13.95 -6.45 -9.48
CA LEU A 548 -14.44 -5.49 -8.50
C LEU A 548 -15.40 -6.21 -7.55
N THR A 549 -15.05 -6.28 -6.26
CA THR A 549 -15.85 -6.94 -5.22
C THR A 549 -16.35 -5.89 -4.24
N LYS A 550 -17.66 -5.84 -4.01
CA LYS A 550 -18.23 -5.02 -2.93
C LYS A 550 -18.28 -5.84 -1.63
N LEU A 551 -17.74 -5.27 -0.56
CA LEU A 551 -17.77 -5.82 0.79
C LEU A 551 -18.62 -4.94 1.68
N LYS A 552 -19.55 -5.54 2.42
CA LYS A 552 -20.22 -4.90 3.55
C LYS A 552 -19.41 -5.18 4.80
N VAL A 553 -18.93 -4.13 5.45
CA VAL A 553 -18.09 -4.21 6.64
C VAL A 553 -18.92 -3.79 7.86
N SER A 554 -18.90 -4.62 8.91
CA SER A 554 -19.43 -4.27 10.21
C SER A 554 -18.32 -4.38 11.26
N VAL A 555 -18.04 -3.28 11.92
CA VAL A 555 -17.15 -3.21 13.08
C VAL A 555 -18.03 -3.24 14.31
N PRO A 556 -18.01 -4.31 15.12
CA PRO A 556 -18.79 -4.36 16.34
C PRO A 556 -18.26 -3.32 17.35
N PRO A 557 -19.11 -2.86 18.29
CA PRO A 557 -18.66 -2.06 19.42
C PRO A 557 -17.47 -2.75 20.11
N ARG A 558 -16.51 -1.97 20.61
CA ARG A 558 -15.40 -2.48 21.42
C ARG A 558 -15.93 -2.88 22.80
N TRP A 559 -16.59 -4.03 22.88
CA TRP A 559 -16.90 -4.69 24.15
C TRP A 559 -15.66 -5.32 24.74
N THR A 560 -15.56 -5.23 26.05
CA THR A 560 -14.67 -6.00 26.91
C THR A 560 -15.22 -7.44 26.98
N PRO A 561 -14.38 -8.47 26.91
CA PRO A 561 -14.86 -9.85 26.82
C PRO A 561 -15.23 -10.41 28.20
N GLU A 562 -16.43 -10.14 28.70
CA GLU A 562 -17.00 -10.93 29.81
C GLU A 562 -18.54 -11.02 29.87
N GLU A 563 -19.32 -10.16 29.22
CA GLU A 563 -20.79 -10.15 29.44
C GLU A 563 -21.67 -10.89 28.41
N TYR A 564 -21.11 -11.57 27.39
CA TYR A 564 -21.96 -12.21 26.36
C TYR A 564 -21.65 -13.68 26.02
N MET A 565 -20.77 -14.34 26.76
CA MET A 565 -20.58 -15.81 26.62
C MET A 565 -21.42 -16.63 27.61
N THR A 566 -22.20 -16.01 28.49
CA THR A 566 -23.02 -16.70 29.50
C THR A 566 -24.52 -16.75 29.22
N ASP A 567 -25.06 -15.99 28.27
CA ASP A 567 -26.52 -15.95 28.01
C ASP A 567 -26.99 -16.67 26.72
N VAL A 568 -26.18 -17.58 26.19
CA VAL A 568 -26.68 -18.62 25.27
C VAL A 568 -26.45 -20.01 25.87
N ALA A 569 -26.76 -20.15 27.16
CA ALA A 569 -27.09 -21.44 27.72
C ALA A 569 -28.51 -21.80 27.25
N VAL A 570 -28.57 -22.80 26.38
CA VAL A 570 -29.80 -23.46 25.91
C VAL A 570 -30.65 -23.85 27.12
N SER A 571 -31.71 -23.10 27.42
CA SER A 571 -32.72 -23.51 28.38
C SER A 571 -33.70 -24.47 27.71
N SER A 572 -33.36 -25.75 27.73
CA SER A 572 -34.32 -26.83 27.58
C SER A 572 -35.21 -26.87 28.83
N GLY A 573 -36.49 -26.47 28.72
CA GLY A 573 -37.44 -26.57 29.83
C GLY A 573 -38.84 -26.01 29.57
N SER A 574 -39.72 -26.87 29.01
CA SER A 574 -41.16 -27.03 29.29
C SER A 574 -42.04 -25.82 29.68
N GLY A 575 -42.94 -25.44 28.75
CA GLY A 575 -44.40 -25.34 28.98
C GLY A 575 -44.99 -24.11 29.67
N GLY A 576 -45.89 -23.39 28.99
CA GLY A 576 -46.83 -22.46 29.62
C GLY A 576 -47.25 -21.29 28.72
N ASN A 577 -48.55 -21.08 28.59
CA ASN A 577 -49.24 -20.21 27.62
C ASN A 577 -49.17 -18.70 27.95
N GLU A 578 -49.39 -17.91 26.89
CA GLU A 578 -50.04 -16.58 26.83
C GLU A 578 -49.25 -15.25 26.87
N SER A 579 -49.49 -14.51 25.77
CA SER A 579 -49.71 -13.06 25.63
C SER A 579 -48.54 -12.13 25.26
N GLY A 580 -48.58 -11.69 23.98
CA GLY A 580 -48.67 -10.27 23.64
C GLY A 580 -47.44 -9.37 23.87
N GLY A 581 -46.41 -9.53 23.06
CA GLY A 581 -45.36 -8.53 22.90
C GLY A 581 -44.68 -8.69 21.56
N LYS A 582 -44.77 -7.68 20.69
CA LYS A 582 -44.13 -7.64 19.38
C LYS A 582 -42.62 -7.49 19.60
N VAL A 583 -41.93 -8.61 19.83
CA VAL A 583 -40.47 -8.66 19.89
C VAL A 583 -39.96 -8.37 18.48
N THR A 584 -39.35 -7.20 18.30
CA THR A 584 -38.57 -6.86 17.12
C THR A 584 -37.56 -7.98 16.91
N GLU A 585 -37.74 -8.80 15.86
CA GLU A 585 -36.76 -9.79 15.43
C GLU A 585 -35.42 -9.07 15.23
N ILE A 586 -34.51 -9.23 16.18
CA ILE A 586 -33.10 -8.89 16.00
C ILE A 586 -32.63 -9.88 14.93
N ALA A 587 -32.51 -9.40 13.69
CA ALA A 587 -32.00 -10.17 12.57
C ALA A 587 -30.73 -10.90 13.00
N LYS A 588 -30.72 -12.23 12.87
CA LYS A 588 -29.52 -13.05 13.13
C LYS A 588 -28.34 -12.42 12.39
N PRO A 589 -27.18 -12.20 13.05
CA PRO A 589 -26.01 -11.68 12.36
C PRO A 589 -25.67 -12.63 11.21
N GLU A 590 -25.57 -12.08 9.99
CA GLU A 590 -25.15 -12.84 8.81
C GLU A 590 -23.82 -13.55 9.10
N PRO A 591 -23.65 -14.82 8.67
CA PRO A 591 -22.43 -15.56 8.93
C PRO A 591 -21.24 -14.84 8.31
N SER A 592 -20.21 -14.59 9.13
CA SER A 592 -19.00 -13.89 8.70
C SER A 592 -18.27 -14.69 7.62
N GLN A 593 -17.92 -14.02 6.53
CA GLN A 593 -17.08 -14.61 5.49
C GLN A 593 -15.61 -14.25 5.74
N HIS A 594 -14.68 -15.14 5.34
CA HIS A 594 -13.23 -14.92 5.53
C HIS A 594 -12.47 -15.03 4.20
N ALA A 595 -11.54 -14.11 4.02
CA ALA A 595 -10.55 -14.06 2.94
C ALA A 595 -9.33 -13.29 3.45
N PRO A 596 -8.12 -13.47 2.89
CA PRO A 596 -6.91 -12.75 3.35
C PRO A 596 -7.07 -11.22 3.36
N LEU A 597 -7.88 -10.66 2.46
CA LEU A 597 -8.21 -9.22 2.47
C LEU A 597 -8.87 -8.77 3.79
N VAL A 598 -9.71 -9.62 4.39
CA VAL A 598 -10.38 -9.33 5.68
C VAL A 598 -9.35 -9.15 6.79
N ASP A 599 -8.25 -9.88 6.76
CA ASP A 599 -7.18 -9.74 7.74
C ASP A 599 -6.44 -8.41 7.58
N CYS A 600 -6.26 -7.92 6.35
CA CYS A 600 -5.78 -6.55 6.09
C CYS A 600 -6.78 -5.50 6.62
N ILE A 601 -8.08 -5.66 6.37
CA ILE A 601 -9.12 -4.74 6.85
C ILE A 601 -9.10 -4.66 8.37
N ARG A 602 -8.87 -5.79 9.06
CA ARG A 602 -8.79 -5.85 10.52
C ARG A 602 -7.60 -5.10 11.11
N THR A 603 -6.55 -4.82 10.34
CA THR A 603 -5.43 -4.00 10.84
C THR A 603 -5.77 -2.51 10.90
N ARG A 604 -6.79 -2.06 10.16
CA ARG A 604 -7.35 -0.70 10.24
C ARG A 604 -8.58 -0.63 11.14
N TRP A 605 -9.48 -1.60 11.04
CA TRP A 605 -10.69 -1.72 11.86
C TRP A 605 -10.68 -3.04 12.64
N PRO A 606 -10.11 -3.05 13.85
CA PRO A 606 -10.07 -4.25 14.67
C PRO A 606 -11.46 -4.88 14.83
N ARG A 607 -11.53 -6.21 14.78
CA ARG A 607 -12.78 -7.00 14.89
C ARG A 607 -13.78 -6.82 13.74
N ALA A 608 -13.39 -6.17 12.64
CA ALA A 608 -14.24 -6.08 11.46
C ALA A 608 -14.70 -7.48 10.97
N VAL A 609 -16.00 -7.55 10.69
CA VAL A 609 -16.68 -8.65 10.01
C VAL A 609 -17.04 -8.17 8.61
N CYS A 610 -16.69 -8.96 7.59
CA CYS A 610 -16.92 -8.62 6.20
C CYS A 610 -17.81 -9.67 5.54
N ASN A 611 -18.78 -9.21 4.75
CA ASN A 611 -19.63 -10.06 3.91
C ASN A 611 -19.58 -9.55 2.46
N TRP A 612 -19.59 -10.45 1.49
CA TRP A 612 -19.69 -10.13 0.06
C TRP A 612 -20.61 -11.12 -0.66
N ILE A 613 -20.96 -10.78 -1.89
CA ILE A 613 -21.75 -11.63 -2.78
C ILE A 613 -20.85 -12.05 -3.95
N GLY A 614 -20.88 -13.34 -4.30
CA GLY A 614 -20.08 -13.90 -5.39
C GLY A 614 -18.72 -14.41 -4.92
N TYR A 615 -17.71 -14.31 -5.80
CA TYR A 615 -16.37 -14.83 -5.53
C TYR A 615 -15.67 -14.09 -4.39
N PRO A 616 -14.85 -14.78 -3.59
CA PRO A 616 -14.06 -14.15 -2.55
C PRO A 616 -13.08 -13.13 -3.11
N PRO A 617 -12.87 -11.98 -2.44
CA PRO A 617 -11.87 -11.01 -2.83
C PRO A 617 -10.48 -11.64 -2.73
N SER A 618 -9.74 -11.63 -3.84
CA SER A 618 -8.41 -12.25 -3.93
C SER A 618 -7.33 -11.18 -3.94
N ILE A 619 -6.44 -11.22 -2.95
CA ILE A 619 -5.21 -10.43 -2.91
C ILE A 619 -3.94 -11.28 -3.14
N VAL A 620 -4.13 -12.57 -3.44
CA VAL A 620 -3.08 -13.57 -3.67
C VAL A 620 -3.20 -14.19 -5.08
#